data_AF-K0TI07-F1
#
_entry.id   AF-K0TI07-F1
#
_cell.length_a   1.000
_cell.length_b   1.000
_cell.length_c   1.000
_cell.angle_alpha   90.00
_cell.angle_beta   90.00
_cell.angle_gamma   90.00
#
_symmetry.space_group_name_H-M   'P 1'
#
loop_
_entity.id
_entity.type
_entity.pdbx_description
1 polymer ?
#
loop_
_entity_poly.entity_id
_entity_poly.type
_entity_poly.pdbx_seq_one_letter_code
_entity_poly.pdbx_strand_id
1 'polypeptide(L)'
;MALPNNMPTCPCCAFILSSGDGALSSLPWNQDRDGSGLCFSAAPQPVETTTNAIIDPVEAWEKIRAIGRGGEYKHENSVLLVDSHGHPQLRREAQYDAGSSSEQPSSVVSLACAVAPPDWEDVIAYSSHEYILPALGVHPWYLNEIMETSASDAILSEDCLEEYLDWGWLDDLEAKLLEHPNLLVGEIGLCKMAKFVREYPKEKGGKATAMVLQKMVFRRQFELAARFQRPVTVHCVNAHGIMMDIFKDIYENAKSSPAASENDGEDELKRRLRRAFPPAIAMHSFTGTAHHCNELLLFEREIISPGSTQRGGNRRRNKKRETETRHEDSDSDNPIFYFGFSHAVNHLMCTSEKARKKGGEAVRAIPSERLLVESDVHNPSDVALGTAGAASYAANVRGLSLEEIVTTTTTNGLRFLRSVGRPQ
;
A
#
# COMPACT_ATOMS: atom_id res chain seq x y z
N MET A 1 23.65 0.61 23.46
CA MET A 1 24.47 1.30 22.42
C MET A 1 23.55 2.25 21.69
N ALA A 2 23.89 3.53 21.56
CA ALA A 2 23.10 4.44 20.74
C ALA A 2 23.13 3.95 19.29
N LEU A 3 21.95 3.81 18.68
CA LEU A 3 21.85 3.51 17.24
C LEU A 3 22.65 4.56 16.46
N PRO A 4 23.39 4.20 15.41
CA PRO A 4 24.02 5.19 14.55
C PRO A 4 22.95 6.17 14.04
N ASN A 5 23.22 7.47 14.18
CA ASN A 5 22.30 8.60 13.90
C ASN A 5 21.81 8.71 12.44
N ASN A 6 22.01 7.69 11.60
CA ASN A 6 21.85 7.74 10.14
C ASN A 6 20.97 6.61 9.56
N MET A 7 20.21 5.87 10.37
CA MET A 7 19.30 4.82 9.86
C MET A 7 17.86 5.34 9.79
N PRO A 8 17.11 5.01 8.71
CA PRO A 8 15.74 5.48 8.54
C PRO A 8 14.82 4.87 9.61
N THR A 9 13.82 5.64 10.04
CA THR A 9 12.81 5.22 11.01
C THR A 9 11.47 4.92 10.34
N CYS A 10 10.53 4.26 11.02
CA CYS A 10 9.23 3.99 10.43
C CYS A 10 8.42 5.29 10.21
N PRO A 11 7.98 5.61 8.97
CA PRO A 11 7.12 6.77 8.67
C PRO A 11 5.82 6.79 9.48
N CYS A 12 5.24 5.62 9.71
CA CYS A 12 3.94 5.46 10.37
C CYS A 12 4.05 5.75 11.89
N CYS A 13 5.18 5.38 12.50
CA CYS A 13 5.43 5.65 13.92
C CYS A 13 5.84 7.07 14.22
N ALA A 14 6.35 7.82 13.24
CA ALA A 14 6.62 9.24 13.42
C ALA A 14 5.37 10.04 13.82
N PHE A 15 4.17 9.62 13.37
CA PHE A 15 2.91 10.21 13.83
C PHE A 15 2.51 9.75 15.22
N ILE A 16 2.71 8.47 15.56
CA ILE A 16 2.39 7.91 16.89
C ILE A 16 3.24 8.59 17.98
N LEU A 17 4.54 8.75 17.74
CA LEU A 17 5.52 9.28 18.70
C LEU A 17 5.50 10.82 18.82
N SER A 18 4.89 11.52 17.86
CA SER A 18 4.74 12.99 17.93
C SER A 18 3.70 13.46 18.96
N SER A 19 2.98 12.53 19.59
CA SER A 19 1.99 12.78 20.65
C SER A 19 2.62 12.83 22.04
N GLY A 20 3.57 13.74 22.27
CA GLY A 20 3.88 14.33 23.58
C GLY A 20 4.40 13.48 24.75
N ASP A 21 4.28 12.15 24.75
CA ASP A 21 4.80 11.29 25.82
C ASP A 21 5.76 10.26 25.23
N GLY A 22 7.03 10.36 25.61
CA GLY A 22 8.12 9.47 25.20
C GLY A 22 8.02 8.03 25.76
N ALA A 23 6.82 7.47 25.87
CA ALA A 23 6.53 6.18 26.50
C ALA A 23 5.84 5.15 25.58
N LEU A 24 5.43 5.51 24.36
CA LEU A 24 4.83 4.54 23.42
C LEU A 24 5.92 3.89 22.53
N SER A 25 6.86 3.17 23.15
CA SER A 25 7.76 2.25 22.43
C SER A 25 7.07 0.97 21.95
N SER A 26 5.79 0.79 22.31
CA SER A 26 4.97 -0.36 21.96
C SER A 26 3.53 0.07 21.64
N LEU A 27 2.91 -0.61 20.68
CA LEU A 27 1.48 -0.45 20.40
C LEU A 27 0.67 -0.90 21.63
N PRO A 28 -0.52 -0.30 21.90
CA PRO A 28 -1.23 -0.45 23.17
C PRO A 28 -1.63 -1.89 23.52
N TRP A 29 -1.59 -2.81 22.56
CA TRP A 29 -1.87 -4.23 22.77
C TRP A 29 -0.67 -5.07 23.23
N ASN A 30 0.54 -4.51 23.26
CA ASN A 30 1.77 -5.17 23.76
C ASN A 30 2.15 -4.78 25.20
N GLN A 31 1.33 -3.98 25.89
CA GLN A 31 1.58 -3.69 27.30
C GLN A 31 1.24 -4.94 28.13
N ASP A 32 2.25 -5.51 28.77
CA ASP A 32 2.12 -6.62 29.71
C ASP A 32 0.96 -6.31 30.67
N ARG A 33 0.00 -7.24 30.75
CA ARG A 33 -1.12 -7.16 31.68
C ARG A 33 -0.65 -7.44 33.11
N ASP A 34 0.21 -6.57 33.64
CA ASP A 34 0.42 -6.48 35.08
C ASP A 34 -0.65 -5.55 35.65
N GLY A 35 -1.55 -6.16 36.44
CA GLY A 35 -2.77 -5.56 36.95
C GLY A 35 -2.57 -4.40 37.93
N SER A 36 -2.19 -3.22 37.43
CA SER A 36 -2.33 -1.95 38.15
C SER A 36 -3.01 -0.92 37.25
N GLY A 37 -4.24 -0.56 37.64
CA GLY A 37 -5.22 0.12 36.81
C GLY A 37 -4.91 1.57 36.43
N LEU A 38 -5.41 1.95 35.25
CA LEU A 38 -5.95 3.28 34.99
C LEU A 38 -7.39 3.12 34.52
N CYS A 39 -8.32 3.56 35.37
CA CYS A 39 -9.75 3.56 35.13
C CYS A 39 -10.07 4.64 34.09
N PHE A 40 -10.36 4.25 32.84
CA PHE A 40 -11.03 5.15 31.89
C PHE A 40 -12.52 5.16 32.20
N SER A 41 -13.05 6.34 32.51
CA SER A 41 -14.43 6.52 32.95
C SER A 41 -15.45 6.18 31.86
N ALA A 42 -16.39 5.31 32.26
CA ALA A 42 -17.74 5.05 31.76
C ALA A 42 -18.07 5.40 30.29
N ALA A 43 -18.15 4.34 29.47
CA ALA A 43 -18.90 4.34 28.22
C ALA A 43 -20.41 4.61 28.46
N PRO A 44 -21.11 5.31 27.56
CA PRO A 44 -22.56 5.43 27.63
C PRO A 44 -23.25 4.07 27.37
N GLN A 45 -24.35 3.85 28.09
CA GLN A 45 -25.13 2.61 28.18
C GLN A 45 -25.58 2.07 26.81
N PRO A 46 -25.62 0.73 26.61
CA PRO A 46 -25.91 0.14 25.32
C PRO A 46 -27.42 0.12 25.03
N VAL A 47 -27.78 0.58 23.83
CA VAL A 47 -29.06 0.26 23.20
C VAL A 47 -28.87 -1.08 22.48
N GLU A 48 -29.66 -2.08 22.86
CA GLU A 48 -29.65 -3.41 22.23
C GLU A 48 -29.96 -3.32 20.73
N THR A 49 -28.89 -3.35 19.94
CA THR A 49 -28.90 -3.71 18.52
C THR A 49 -27.69 -4.61 18.33
N THR A 50 -27.86 -5.75 17.69
CA THR A 50 -26.77 -6.66 17.31
C THR A 50 -25.78 -5.92 16.42
N THR A 51 -24.79 -5.26 17.03
CA THR A 51 -23.75 -4.51 16.36
C THR A 51 -22.45 -5.27 16.55
N ASN A 52 -21.81 -5.69 15.46
CA ASN A 52 -20.46 -6.22 15.47
C ASN A 52 -19.52 -5.11 15.94
N ALA A 53 -19.38 -4.87 17.25
CA ALA A 53 -18.42 -3.90 17.78
C ALA A 53 -17.02 -4.20 17.22
N ILE A 54 -16.21 -3.15 17.01
CA ILE A 54 -14.79 -3.35 16.70
C ILE A 54 -14.19 -4.05 17.92
N ILE A 55 -13.78 -5.30 17.73
CA ILE A 55 -13.09 -6.09 18.76
C ILE A 55 -11.60 -5.81 18.72
N ASP A 56 -10.96 -5.94 19.88
CA ASP A 56 -9.52 -5.71 20.06
C ASP A 56 -8.66 -6.62 19.15
N PRO A 57 -7.50 -6.16 18.65
CA PRO A 57 -6.57 -6.96 17.85
C PRO A 57 -6.27 -8.37 18.37
N VAL A 58 -6.13 -8.55 19.68
CA VAL A 58 -5.84 -9.87 20.28
C VAL A 58 -7.06 -10.79 20.16
N GLU A 59 -8.25 -10.29 20.51
CA GLU A 59 -9.50 -11.04 20.38
C GLU A 59 -9.80 -11.38 18.92
N ALA A 60 -9.56 -10.44 18.00
CA ALA A 60 -9.69 -10.65 16.57
C ALA A 60 -8.77 -11.78 16.08
N TRP A 61 -7.51 -11.77 16.50
CA TRP A 61 -6.54 -12.80 16.12
C TRP A 61 -6.92 -14.19 16.66
N GLU A 62 -7.37 -14.26 17.92
CA GLU A 62 -7.86 -15.52 18.50
C GLU A 62 -9.03 -16.11 17.73
N LYS A 63 -10.01 -15.26 17.34
CA LYS A 63 -11.15 -15.67 16.52
C LYS A 63 -10.72 -16.13 15.12
N ILE A 64 -9.80 -15.42 14.46
CA ILE A 64 -9.25 -15.81 13.15
C ILE A 64 -8.56 -17.18 13.22
N ARG A 65 -7.75 -17.41 14.25
CA ARG A 65 -7.12 -18.71 14.48
C ARG A 65 -8.15 -19.81 14.75
N ALA A 66 -9.26 -19.49 15.41
CA ALA A 66 -10.34 -20.44 15.64
C ALA A 66 -11.08 -20.79 14.33
N ILE A 67 -11.34 -19.81 13.46
CA ILE A 67 -11.91 -20.02 12.11
C ILE A 67 -11.02 -20.99 11.32
N GLY A 68 -9.70 -20.75 11.30
CA GLY A 68 -8.75 -21.63 10.62
C GLY A 68 -8.71 -23.07 11.14
N ARG A 69 -9.09 -23.31 12.40
CA ARG A 69 -9.16 -24.66 13.01
C ARG A 69 -10.50 -25.37 12.79
N GLY A 70 -11.56 -24.62 12.44
CA GLY A 70 -12.95 -25.10 12.40
C GLY A 70 -13.44 -25.60 11.03
N GLY A 71 -12.71 -25.36 9.94
CA GLY A 71 -13.09 -25.80 8.59
C GLY A 71 -12.93 -27.31 8.36
N GLU A 72 -13.77 -27.91 7.51
CA GLU A 72 -13.75 -29.35 7.16
C GLU A 72 -12.45 -29.84 6.49
N TYR A 73 -11.52 -28.94 6.14
CA TYR A 73 -10.22 -29.28 5.55
C TYR A 73 -9.08 -28.80 6.46
N LYS A 74 -8.56 -29.72 7.28
CA LYS A 74 -7.35 -29.53 8.07
C LYS A 74 -6.13 -29.54 7.16
N HIS A 75 -5.66 -28.37 6.76
CA HIS A 75 -4.29 -28.22 6.27
C HIS A 75 -3.51 -27.39 7.30
N GLU A 76 -2.48 -28.00 7.91
CA GLU A 76 -1.58 -27.35 8.88
C GLU A 76 -0.85 -26.11 8.31
N ASN A 77 -0.96 -25.85 7.00
CA ASN A 77 -0.31 -24.76 6.27
C ASN A 77 -1.27 -23.80 5.52
N SER A 78 -2.52 -23.62 5.97
CA SER A 78 -3.42 -22.65 5.33
C SER A 78 -3.07 -21.21 5.71
N VAL A 79 -2.90 -20.33 4.72
CA VAL A 79 -2.79 -18.88 4.94
C VAL A 79 -4.10 -18.36 5.54
N LEU A 80 -4.03 -17.77 6.73
CA LEU A 80 -5.16 -17.21 7.46
C LEU A 80 -5.30 -15.70 7.27
N LEU A 81 -4.18 -15.00 7.06
CA LEU A 81 -4.13 -13.57 6.80
C LEU A 81 -3.09 -13.23 5.76
N VAL A 82 -3.36 -12.17 5.01
CA VAL A 82 -2.34 -11.46 4.24
C VAL A 82 -2.21 -10.07 4.82
N ASP A 83 -1.02 -9.76 5.32
CA ASP A 83 -0.60 -8.40 5.65
C ASP A 83 -0.06 -7.72 4.38
N SER A 84 -0.88 -6.86 3.78
CA SER A 84 -0.51 -6.26 2.48
C SER A 84 0.52 -5.12 2.57
N HIS A 85 0.86 -4.66 3.78
CA HIS A 85 1.83 -3.59 3.98
C HIS A 85 2.36 -3.50 5.43
N GLY A 86 3.67 -3.40 5.59
CA GLY A 86 4.29 -3.02 6.85
C GLY A 86 5.79 -2.76 6.71
N HIS A 87 6.42 -2.37 7.81
CA HIS A 87 7.87 -2.16 7.90
C HIS A 87 8.52 -2.96 9.04
N PRO A 88 8.17 -4.24 9.24
CA PRO A 88 8.59 -5.02 10.40
C PRO A 88 10.12 -5.11 10.55
N GLN A 89 10.88 -4.97 9.46
CA GLN A 89 12.35 -4.94 9.50
C GLN A 89 12.92 -3.74 10.26
N LEU A 90 12.18 -2.64 10.40
CA LEU A 90 12.69 -1.40 10.99
C LEU A 90 12.87 -1.46 12.51
N ARG A 91 12.29 -2.45 13.21
CA ARG A 91 12.66 -2.74 14.60
C ARG A 91 13.99 -3.49 14.65
N ARG A 92 15.07 -2.74 14.44
CA ARG A 92 16.45 -3.23 14.39
C ARG A 92 16.92 -3.87 15.71
N GLU A 93 16.34 -3.51 16.85
CA GLU A 93 16.65 -4.14 18.14
C GLU A 93 16.38 -5.65 18.14
N ALA A 94 15.35 -6.12 17.43
CA ALA A 94 15.05 -7.54 17.28
C ALA A 94 16.07 -8.27 16.38
N GLN A 95 16.76 -7.55 15.49
CA GLN A 95 17.81 -8.10 14.62
C GLN A 95 19.11 -8.38 15.39
N TYR A 96 19.36 -7.67 16.50
CA TYR A 96 20.52 -7.87 17.39
C TYR A 96 20.24 -8.81 18.56
N ASP A 97 18.97 -9.16 18.80
CA ASP A 97 18.55 -10.06 19.85
C ASP A 97 18.42 -11.47 19.29
N ALA A 98 19.56 -12.13 19.08
CA ALA A 98 19.70 -13.46 18.46
C ALA A 98 18.97 -14.62 19.20
N GLY A 99 18.14 -14.32 20.20
CA GLY A 99 17.33 -15.26 20.97
C GLY A 99 15.82 -14.93 21.02
N SER A 100 15.37 -13.80 20.46
CA SER A 100 13.94 -13.48 20.35
C SER A 100 13.46 -13.86 18.95
N SER A 101 13.20 -15.13 18.74
CA SER A 101 12.48 -15.60 17.55
C SER A 101 11.03 -15.12 17.66
N SER A 102 10.77 -13.85 17.32
CA SER A 102 9.42 -13.42 16.95
C SER A 102 9.10 -14.04 15.58
N GLU A 103 8.98 -15.37 15.54
CA GLU A 103 8.55 -16.07 14.34
C GLU A 103 7.18 -15.53 13.97
N GLN A 104 7.09 -14.87 12.82
CA GLN A 104 5.79 -14.62 12.24
C GLN A 104 5.12 -15.98 12.03
N PRO A 105 3.83 -16.12 12.40
CA PRO A 105 3.13 -17.37 12.18
C PRO A 105 3.18 -17.71 10.69
N SER A 106 3.52 -18.94 10.33
CA SER A 106 3.48 -19.43 8.93
C SER A 106 2.10 -19.32 8.27
N SER A 107 1.07 -19.02 9.05
CA SER A 107 -0.28 -18.71 8.61
C SER A 107 -0.50 -17.25 8.18
N VAL A 108 0.50 -16.38 8.28
CA VAL A 108 0.44 -14.98 7.84
C VAL A 108 1.44 -14.77 6.72
N VAL A 109 0.96 -14.36 5.55
CA VAL A 109 1.81 -13.86 4.46
C VAL A 109 1.92 -12.35 4.61
N SER A 110 3.11 -11.76 4.54
CA SER A 110 3.30 -10.32 4.71
C SER A 110 4.16 -9.68 3.61
N LEU A 111 3.90 -8.39 3.35
CA LEU A 111 4.76 -7.55 2.52
C LEU A 111 5.60 -6.63 3.41
N ALA A 112 6.92 -6.81 3.40
CA ALA A 112 7.87 -5.93 4.06
C ALA A 112 8.32 -4.84 3.09
N CYS A 113 7.93 -3.60 3.37
CA CYS A 113 8.17 -2.45 2.52
C CYS A 113 9.39 -1.67 3.01
N ALA A 114 10.35 -1.45 2.13
CA ALA A 114 11.44 -0.54 2.39
C ALA A 114 10.96 0.91 2.38
N VAL A 115 11.68 1.77 3.10
CA VAL A 115 11.36 3.20 3.16
C VAL A 115 12.36 4.08 2.40
N ALA A 116 13.60 3.62 2.23
CA ALA A 116 14.69 4.35 1.57
C ALA A 116 15.80 3.38 1.13
N PRO A 117 16.73 3.77 0.23
CA PRO A 117 17.82 2.90 -0.21
C PRO A 117 18.67 2.28 0.91
N PRO A 118 19.01 3.01 2.00
CA PRO A 118 19.71 2.40 3.13
C PRO A 118 18.97 1.25 3.85
N ASP A 119 17.67 1.06 3.61
CA ASP A 119 16.83 0.02 4.21
C ASP A 119 16.67 -1.22 3.30
N TRP A 120 17.16 -1.18 2.06
CA TRP A 120 16.84 -2.20 1.06
C TRP A 120 17.42 -3.58 1.39
N GLU A 121 18.69 -3.62 1.81
CA GLU A 121 19.34 -4.88 2.19
C GLU A 121 18.74 -5.49 3.45
N ASP A 122 18.27 -4.66 4.39
CA ASP A 122 17.56 -5.11 5.60
C ASP A 122 16.23 -5.77 5.23
N VAL A 123 15.48 -5.20 4.29
CA VAL A 123 14.23 -5.78 3.77
C VAL A 123 14.49 -7.11 3.05
N ILE A 124 15.50 -7.17 2.17
CA ILE A 124 15.88 -8.40 1.47
C ILE A 124 16.23 -9.49 2.48
N ALA A 125 17.09 -9.19 3.46
CA ALA A 125 17.49 -10.12 4.50
C ALA A 125 16.29 -10.59 5.35
N TYR A 126 15.41 -9.67 5.76
CA TYR A 126 14.20 -9.97 6.52
C TYR A 126 13.23 -10.88 5.74
N SER A 127 13.10 -10.64 4.44
CA SER A 127 12.25 -11.41 3.52
C SER A 127 12.80 -12.77 3.08
N SER A 128 13.90 -13.24 3.68
CA SER A 128 14.42 -14.59 3.44
C SER A 128 13.47 -15.71 3.91
N HIS A 129 12.44 -15.36 4.70
CA HIS A 129 11.36 -16.26 5.13
C HIS A 129 10.32 -16.48 4.01
N GLU A 130 9.87 -17.71 3.80
CA GLU A 130 8.98 -18.10 2.68
C GLU A 130 7.64 -17.31 2.62
N TYR A 131 7.18 -16.77 3.75
CA TYR A 131 5.90 -16.07 3.86
C TYR A 131 6.03 -14.54 3.82
N ILE A 132 7.24 -14.00 3.62
CA ILE A 132 7.48 -12.56 3.63
C ILE A 132 8.00 -12.15 2.27
N LEU A 133 7.27 -11.28 1.57
CA LEU A 133 7.71 -10.71 0.30
C LEU A 133 8.40 -9.35 0.56
N PRO A 134 9.48 -9.04 -0.17
CA PRO A 134 10.08 -7.72 -0.12
C PRO A 134 9.38 -6.76 -1.10
N ALA A 135 9.30 -5.48 -0.72
CA ALA A 135 9.10 -4.37 -1.63
C ALA A 135 10.20 -3.33 -1.41
N LEU A 136 10.81 -2.85 -2.50
CA LEU A 136 11.83 -1.81 -2.47
C LEU A 136 11.33 -0.52 -3.13
N GLY A 137 11.67 0.60 -2.52
CA GLY A 137 11.29 1.92 -3.00
C GLY A 137 11.84 3.03 -2.12
N VAL A 138 11.61 4.26 -2.56
CA VAL A 138 11.91 5.50 -1.84
C VAL A 138 10.59 6.15 -1.45
N HIS A 139 10.30 6.11 -0.15
CA HIS A 139 9.13 6.72 0.44
C HIS A 139 9.19 8.25 0.31
N PRO A 140 8.05 8.97 0.13
CA PRO A 140 8.01 10.42 -0.01
C PRO A 140 8.62 11.25 1.13
N TRP A 141 9.02 10.61 2.24
CA TRP A 141 9.61 11.25 3.41
C TRP A 141 11.13 11.21 3.41
N TYR A 142 11.71 10.27 2.67
CA TYR A 142 13.14 10.00 2.62
C TYR A 142 13.80 10.50 1.34
N LEU A 143 13.17 11.47 0.67
CA LEU A 143 13.76 12.10 -0.51
C LEU A 143 15.11 12.77 -0.21
N ASN A 144 15.36 13.15 1.05
CA ASN A 144 16.66 13.67 1.46
C ASN A 144 17.81 12.66 1.30
N GLU A 145 17.52 11.35 1.35
CA GLU A 145 18.53 10.29 1.20
C GLU A 145 19.02 10.13 -0.25
N ILE A 146 18.30 10.73 -1.21
CA ILE A 146 18.60 10.65 -2.65
C ILE A 146 18.85 12.03 -3.26
N MET A 147 19.10 13.04 -2.43
CA MET A 147 19.48 14.37 -2.90
C MET A 147 20.94 14.37 -3.33
N GLU A 148 21.23 15.00 -4.47
CA GLU A 148 22.59 15.17 -4.95
C GLU A 148 23.34 16.15 -4.03
N THR A 149 24.46 15.67 -3.47
CA THR A 149 25.28 16.45 -2.51
C THR A 149 26.10 17.54 -3.18
N SER A 150 26.37 17.39 -4.48
CA SER A 150 27.16 18.31 -5.28
C SER A 150 26.35 19.33 -6.08
N ALA A 151 25.01 19.31 -5.96
CA ALA A 151 24.14 20.23 -6.68
C ALA A 151 24.41 21.70 -6.29
N SER A 152 24.60 22.53 -7.31
CA SER A 152 24.85 23.97 -7.16
C SER A 152 23.77 24.66 -6.33
N ASP A 153 24.16 25.62 -5.49
CA ASP A 153 23.22 26.47 -4.75
C ASP A 153 22.49 27.50 -5.63
N ALA A 154 22.87 27.63 -6.91
CA ALA A 154 22.16 28.46 -7.86
C ALA A 154 20.84 27.80 -8.26
N ILE A 155 19.73 28.55 -8.18
CA ILE A 155 18.43 28.14 -8.73
C ILE A 155 18.60 27.96 -10.25
N LEU A 156 18.78 26.73 -10.68
CA LEU A 156 18.60 26.37 -12.07
C LEU A 156 17.09 26.31 -12.33
N SER A 157 16.64 26.70 -13.51
CA SER A 157 15.23 26.67 -13.92
C SER A 157 14.53 25.35 -13.58
N GLU A 158 13.18 25.31 -13.56
CA GLU A 158 12.41 24.07 -13.32
C GLU A 158 12.90 22.87 -14.17
N ASP A 159 13.41 23.16 -15.38
CA ASP A 159 13.95 22.18 -16.31
C ASP A 159 15.23 21.45 -15.84
N CYS A 160 15.91 21.94 -14.80
CA CYS A 160 17.14 21.35 -14.25
C CYS A 160 16.92 20.66 -12.89
N LEU A 161 15.68 20.56 -12.40
CA LEU A 161 15.40 19.96 -11.10
C LEU A 161 15.76 18.47 -11.03
N GLU A 162 15.90 17.78 -12.17
CA GLU A 162 16.39 16.39 -12.18
C GLU A 162 17.81 16.27 -11.62
N GLU A 163 18.64 17.31 -11.75
CA GLU A 163 20.04 17.34 -11.27
C GLU A 163 20.16 17.45 -9.74
N TYR A 164 19.05 17.75 -9.04
CA TYR A 164 19.02 17.82 -7.58
C TYR A 164 18.91 16.43 -6.94
N LEU A 165 18.70 15.39 -7.75
CA LEU A 165 18.54 14.01 -7.30
C LEU A 165 19.72 13.20 -7.84
N ASP A 166 20.36 12.44 -6.96
CA ASP A 166 21.18 11.33 -7.40
C ASP A 166 20.22 10.28 -7.98
N TRP A 167 20.46 9.78 -9.20
CA TRP A 167 19.60 8.77 -9.84
C TRP A 167 20.20 7.35 -9.77
N GLY A 168 21.40 7.18 -9.20
CA GLY A 168 22.03 5.88 -9.06
C GLY A 168 21.20 4.88 -8.24
N TRP A 169 20.35 5.37 -7.32
CA TRP A 169 19.40 4.51 -6.60
C TRP A 169 18.34 3.89 -7.52
N LEU A 170 17.93 4.56 -8.61
CA LEU A 170 16.93 4.01 -9.53
C LEU A 170 17.53 2.88 -10.35
N ASP A 171 18.81 3.01 -10.75
CA ASP A 171 19.57 1.96 -11.41
C ASP A 171 19.79 0.76 -10.46
N ASP A 172 20.08 1.00 -9.18
CA ASP A 172 20.18 -0.08 -8.18
C ASP A 172 18.83 -0.77 -7.94
N LEU A 173 17.72 -0.02 -7.88
CA LEU A 173 16.37 -0.61 -7.80
C LEU A 173 16.09 -1.50 -9.03
N GLU A 174 16.43 -1.04 -10.23
CA GLU A 174 16.31 -1.84 -11.45
C GLU A 174 17.16 -3.12 -11.38
N ALA A 175 18.41 -3.03 -10.92
CA ALA A 175 19.26 -4.20 -10.74
C ALA A 175 18.68 -5.21 -9.74
N LYS A 176 18.14 -4.75 -8.60
CA LYS A 176 17.47 -5.61 -7.62
C LYS A 176 16.19 -6.24 -8.17
N LEU A 177 15.42 -5.53 -8.98
CA LEU A 177 14.23 -6.09 -9.64
C LEU A 177 14.55 -7.23 -10.62
N LEU A 178 15.72 -7.18 -11.27
CA LEU A 178 16.25 -8.25 -12.10
C LEU A 178 16.76 -9.42 -11.26
N GLU A 179 17.45 -9.15 -10.16
CA GLU A 179 18.03 -10.15 -9.27
C GLU A 179 16.97 -10.94 -8.49
N HIS A 180 15.88 -10.29 -8.07
CA HIS A 180 14.86 -10.86 -7.21
C HIS A 180 13.50 -10.95 -7.95
N PRO A 181 13.11 -12.13 -8.47
CA PRO A 181 11.89 -12.29 -9.27
C PRO A 181 10.58 -11.95 -8.53
N ASN A 182 10.57 -12.14 -7.21
CA ASN A 182 9.40 -11.90 -6.35
C ASN A 182 9.42 -10.51 -5.69
N LEU A 183 10.38 -9.65 -6.06
CA LEU A 183 10.49 -8.32 -5.48
C LEU A 183 9.40 -7.39 -6.05
N LEU A 184 8.64 -6.77 -5.15
CA LEU A 184 7.66 -5.73 -5.45
C LEU A 184 8.29 -4.33 -5.38
N VAL A 185 7.56 -3.31 -5.82
CA VAL A 185 8.00 -1.91 -5.69
C VAL A 185 7.18 -1.18 -4.63
N GLY A 186 7.86 -0.58 -3.65
CA GLY A 186 7.21 0.07 -2.52
C GLY A 186 8.13 0.21 -1.29
N GLU A 187 7.83 1.11 -0.36
CA GLU A 187 6.74 2.08 -0.41
C GLU A 187 7.13 3.30 -1.27
N ILE A 188 6.27 3.66 -2.23
CA ILE A 188 6.46 4.82 -3.12
C ILE A 188 5.25 5.74 -2.98
N GLY A 189 5.36 7.03 -3.32
CA GLY A 189 4.14 7.86 -3.34
C GLY A 189 4.33 9.35 -3.12
N LEU A 190 3.25 9.98 -2.64
CA LEU A 190 3.15 11.43 -2.47
C LEU A 190 2.60 11.78 -1.09
N CYS A 191 3.28 12.70 -0.40
CA CYS A 191 2.87 13.18 0.91
C CYS A 191 3.12 14.67 1.07
N LYS A 192 2.05 15.47 1.10
CA LYS A 192 2.18 16.91 1.39
C LYS A 192 2.62 17.20 2.83
N MET A 193 2.52 16.20 3.71
CA MET A 193 2.88 16.30 5.13
C MET A 193 4.33 15.86 5.40
N ALA A 194 5.02 15.29 4.40
CA ALA A 194 6.42 14.90 4.51
C ALA A 194 7.27 16.06 5.04
N LYS A 195 8.19 15.76 5.96
CA LYS A 195 9.14 16.75 6.50
C LYS A 195 9.91 17.41 5.36
N PHE A 196 10.42 16.62 4.42
CA PHE A 196 11.07 17.08 3.19
C PHE A 196 10.28 18.18 2.49
N VAL A 197 8.97 17.99 2.29
CA VAL A 197 8.09 18.97 1.61
C VAL A 197 7.83 20.21 2.45
N ARG A 198 7.62 20.06 3.76
CA ARG A 198 7.25 21.16 4.66
C ARG A 198 8.43 22.06 5.00
N GLU A 199 9.63 21.49 5.07
CA GLU A 199 10.85 22.16 5.51
C GLU A 199 11.84 22.43 4.37
N TYR A 200 11.45 22.16 3.12
CA TYR A 200 12.34 22.42 1.97
C TYR A 200 12.75 23.90 1.92
N PRO A 201 14.03 24.21 1.66
CA PRO A 201 14.55 25.57 1.74
C PRO A 201 13.83 26.54 0.80
N LYS A 202 13.44 27.72 1.31
CA LYS A 202 12.67 28.72 0.54
C LYS A 202 13.49 29.32 -0.60
N GLU A 203 14.78 29.48 -0.36
CA GLU A 203 15.78 29.91 -1.34
C GLU A 203 15.94 28.91 -2.49
N LYS A 204 15.58 27.63 -2.29
CA LYS A 204 15.52 26.60 -3.35
C LYS A 204 14.08 26.42 -3.89
N GLY A 205 13.22 27.41 -3.72
CA GLY A 205 11.81 27.43 -4.18
C GLY A 205 10.80 26.75 -3.23
N GLY A 206 11.27 26.27 -2.08
CA GLY A 206 10.44 25.79 -0.97
C GLY A 206 9.50 24.65 -1.34
N LYS A 207 8.30 24.67 -0.76
CA LYS A 207 7.31 23.60 -0.89
C LYS A 207 6.94 23.27 -2.34
N ALA A 208 6.91 24.27 -3.24
CA ALA A 208 6.57 24.05 -4.64
C ALA A 208 7.61 23.15 -5.31
N THR A 209 8.89 23.52 -5.22
CA THR A 209 10.01 22.71 -5.71
C THR A 209 10.03 21.31 -5.10
N ALA A 210 9.87 21.22 -3.78
CA ALA A 210 9.86 19.94 -3.09
C ALA A 210 8.76 18.99 -3.60
N MET A 211 7.58 19.53 -3.91
CA MET A 211 6.50 18.75 -4.51
C MET A 211 6.83 18.33 -5.94
N VAL A 212 7.52 19.15 -6.73
CA VAL A 212 7.97 18.76 -8.08
C VAL A 212 8.94 17.58 -8.00
N LEU A 213 9.95 17.65 -7.13
CA LEU A 213 10.89 16.55 -6.89
C LEU A 213 10.17 15.27 -6.43
N GLN A 214 9.22 15.39 -5.49
CA GLN A 214 8.43 14.25 -5.02
C GLN A 214 7.58 13.62 -6.13
N LYS A 215 6.97 14.44 -7.00
CA LYS A 215 6.24 13.94 -8.18
C LYS A 215 7.16 13.18 -9.13
N MET A 216 8.37 13.70 -9.39
CA MET A 216 9.34 13.07 -10.29
C MET A 216 9.78 11.71 -9.75
N VAL A 217 10.20 11.65 -8.48
CA VAL A 217 10.63 10.41 -7.82
C VAL A 217 9.52 9.37 -7.80
N PHE A 218 8.29 9.76 -7.46
CA PHE A 218 7.14 8.85 -7.51
C PHE A 218 6.89 8.32 -8.92
N ARG A 219 6.87 9.21 -9.91
CA ARG A 219 6.60 8.86 -11.32
C ARG A 219 7.63 7.85 -11.85
N ARG A 220 8.93 8.10 -11.62
CA ARG A 220 10.00 7.23 -12.13
C ARG A 220 9.95 5.83 -11.53
N GLN A 221 9.67 5.70 -10.23
CA GLN A 221 9.48 4.40 -9.59
C GLN A 221 8.23 3.67 -10.09
N PHE A 222 7.13 4.39 -10.31
CA PHE A 222 5.89 3.83 -10.82
C PHE A 222 6.04 3.33 -12.26
N GLU A 223 6.69 4.10 -13.13
CA GLU A 223 7.00 3.72 -14.51
C GLU A 223 7.98 2.54 -14.57
N LEU A 224 8.98 2.50 -13.66
CA LEU A 224 9.88 1.34 -13.53
C LEU A 224 9.10 0.08 -13.14
N ALA A 225 8.23 0.17 -12.14
CA ALA A 225 7.37 -0.95 -11.73
C ALA A 225 6.45 -1.42 -12.87
N ALA A 226 5.90 -0.50 -13.66
CA ALA A 226 5.12 -0.83 -14.85
C ALA A 226 6.00 -1.56 -15.89
N ARG A 227 7.21 -1.09 -16.18
CA ARG A 227 8.13 -1.75 -17.13
C ARG A 227 8.47 -3.19 -16.71
N PHE A 228 8.75 -3.39 -15.43
CA PHE A 228 9.07 -4.71 -14.86
C PHE A 228 7.84 -5.56 -14.51
N GLN A 229 6.63 -5.03 -14.75
CA GLN A 229 5.36 -5.65 -14.37
C GLN A 229 5.38 -6.12 -12.90
N ARG A 230 5.74 -5.20 -12.00
CA ARG A 230 5.73 -5.43 -10.55
C ARG A 230 4.56 -4.73 -9.89
N PRO A 231 3.83 -5.40 -8.98
CA PRO A 231 2.86 -4.74 -8.13
C PRO A 231 3.52 -3.61 -7.33
N VAL A 232 2.74 -2.55 -7.09
CA VAL A 232 3.17 -1.40 -6.28
C VAL A 232 2.33 -1.23 -5.04
N THR A 233 2.95 -0.76 -3.97
CA THR A 233 2.25 -0.18 -2.82
C THR A 233 2.52 1.32 -2.74
N VAL A 234 1.44 2.11 -2.71
CA VAL A 234 1.46 3.56 -2.97
C VAL A 234 0.95 4.38 -1.79
N HIS A 235 1.85 5.15 -1.19
CA HIS A 235 1.58 6.18 -0.19
C HIS A 235 0.87 7.37 -0.81
N CYS A 236 -0.23 7.80 -0.20
CA CYS A 236 -0.88 9.03 -0.63
C CYS A 236 -1.56 9.76 0.53
N VAL A 237 -0.94 10.84 1.00
CA VAL A 237 -1.49 11.69 2.08
C VAL A 237 -1.58 13.13 1.62
N ASN A 238 -2.82 13.64 1.61
CA ASN A 238 -3.18 15.00 1.15
C ASN A 238 -2.76 15.31 -0.31
N ALA A 239 -2.49 14.28 -1.12
CA ALA A 239 -1.98 14.39 -2.48
C ALA A 239 -2.77 13.61 -3.54
N HIS A 240 -3.97 13.07 -3.22
CA HIS A 240 -4.75 12.23 -4.14
C HIS A 240 -5.03 12.88 -5.50
N GLY A 241 -5.35 14.18 -5.53
CA GLY A 241 -5.53 14.89 -6.81
C GLY A 241 -4.26 14.93 -7.65
N ILE A 242 -3.11 15.20 -7.04
CA ILE A 242 -1.80 15.24 -7.74
C ILE A 242 -1.44 13.84 -8.26
N MET A 243 -1.70 12.79 -7.46
CA MET A 243 -1.51 11.41 -7.89
C MET A 243 -2.39 11.07 -9.10
N MET A 244 -3.66 11.48 -9.07
CA MET A 244 -4.58 11.28 -10.17
C MET A 244 -4.14 12.03 -11.43
N ASP A 245 -3.59 13.24 -11.31
CA ASP A 245 -3.02 13.98 -12.44
C ASP A 245 -1.85 13.20 -13.06
N ILE A 246 -0.94 12.64 -12.25
CA ILE A 246 0.16 11.80 -12.76
C ILE A 246 -0.37 10.57 -13.50
N PHE A 247 -1.39 9.89 -12.96
CA PHE A 247 -1.98 8.74 -13.62
C PHE A 247 -2.64 9.12 -14.96
N LYS A 248 -3.37 10.25 -15.01
CA LYS A 248 -3.94 10.78 -16.25
C LYS A 248 -2.86 11.13 -17.28
N ASP A 249 -1.75 11.74 -16.85
CA ASP A 249 -0.61 12.04 -17.71
C ASP A 249 0.04 10.76 -18.28
N ILE A 250 0.23 9.72 -17.46
CA ILE A 250 0.74 8.41 -17.91
C ILE A 250 -0.22 7.81 -18.95
N TYR A 251 -1.52 7.85 -18.68
CA TYR A 251 -2.55 7.35 -19.58
C TYR A 251 -2.55 8.08 -20.93
N GLU A 252 -2.54 9.41 -20.93
CA GLU A 252 -2.55 10.19 -22.18
C GLU A 252 -1.24 10.02 -22.96
N ASN A 253 -0.09 9.91 -22.29
CA ASN A 253 1.18 9.58 -22.95
C ASN A 253 1.14 8.17 -23.58
N ALA A 254 0.60 7.18 -22.88
CA ALA A 254 0.48 5.82 -23.39
C ALA A 254 -0.49 5.74 -24.59
N LYS A 255 -1.56 6.54 -24.57
CA LYS A 255 -2.55 6.65 -25.64
C LYS A 255 -2.01 7.36 -26.88
N SER A 256 -1.24 8.44 -26.69
CA SER A 256 -0.70 9.28 -27.77
C SER A 256 0.71 8.90 -28.26
N SER A 257 1.29 7.81 -27.74
CA SER A 257 2.67 7.40 -28.04
C SER A 257 3.00 7.40 -29.55
N PRO A 258 4.17 7.91 -29.99
CA PRO A 258 4.57 7.95 -31.40
C PRO A 258 4.68 6.58 -32.07
N ALA A 259 4.79 5.52 -31.28
CA ALA A 259 4.74 4.14 -31.76
C ALA A 259 3.33 3.72 -32.22
N ALA A 260 2.31 4.56 -32.00
CA ALA A 260 0.96 4.33 -32.46
C ALA A 260 0.88 4.39 -33.99
N SER A 261 0.52 3.29 -34.64
CA SER A 261 0.11 3.34 -36.04
C SER A 261 -1.33 3.86 -36.13
N GLU A 262 -1.65 4.62 -37.18
CA GLU A 262 -3.06 4.95 -37.51
C GLU A 262 -3.93 3.69 -37.73
N ASN A 263 -3.30 2.54 -37.95
CA ASN A 263 -3.94 1.23 -38.09
C ASN A 263 -3.94 0.39 -36.80
N ASP A 264 -3.46 0.91 -35.66
CA ASP A 264 -3.51 0.19 -34.39
C ASP A 264 -4.98 -0.06 -34.00
N GLY A 265 -5.36 -1.34 -33.94
CA GLY A 265 -6.68 -1.75 -33.48
C GLY A 265 -6.89 -1.47 -31.98
N GLU A 266 -8.14 -1.50 -31.54
CA GLU A 266 -8.55 -1.33 -30.14
C GLU A 266 -7.75 -2.22 -29.16
N ASP A 267 -7.40 -3.44 -29.58
CA ASP A 267 -6.63 -4.39 -28.79
C ASP A 267 -5.18 -3.95 -28.52
N GLU A 268 -4.53 -3.27 -29.47
CA GLU A 268 -3.16 -2.77 -29.27
C GLU A 268 -3.15 -1.56 -28.33
N LEU A 269 -4.14 -0.66 -28.47
CA LEU A 269 -4.32 0.44 -27.52
C LEU A 269 -4.56 -0.10 -26.11
N LYS A 270 -5.44 -1.10 -25.95
CA LYS A 270 -5.70 -1.75 -24.65
C LYS A 270 -4.42 -2.35 -24.06
N ARG A 271 -3.61 -3.05 -24.86
CA ARG A 271 -2.32 -3.59 -24.41
C ARG A 271 -1.35 -2.50 -23.98
N ARG A 272 -1.22 -1.43 -24.77
CA ARG A 272 -0.35 -0.27 -24.45
C ARG A 272 -0.75 0.41 -23.16
N LEU A 273 -2.04 0.70 -23.00
CA LEU A 273 -2.59 1.27 -21.77
C LEU A 273 -2.34 0.34 -20.58
N ARG A 274 -2.58 -0.97 -20.73
CA ARG A 274 -2.36 -1.93 -19.65
C ARG A 274 -0.89 -2.01 -19.23
N ARG A 275 0.03 -1.95 -20.19
CA ARG A 275 1.49 -2.00 -20.01
C ARG A 275 2.08 -0.72 -19.42
N ALA A 276 1.40 0.41 -19.57
CA ALA A 276 1.84 1.69 -19.00
C ALA A 276 1.64 1.79 -17.47
N PHE A 277 0.91 0.83 -16.88
CA PHE A 277 0.62 0.79 -15.45
C PHE A 277 1.15 -0.50 -14.82
N PRO A 278 1.52 -0.48 -13.53
CA PRO A 278 1.76 -1.69 -12.76
C PRO A 278 0.60 -2.69 -12.86
N PRO A 279 0.89 -4.00 -12.77
CA PRO A 279 -0.13 -5.03 -12.82
C PRO A 279 -1.14 -4.93 -11.68
N ALA A 280 -0.71 -4.46 -10.50
CA ALA A 280 -1.58 -4.14 -9.38
C ALA A 280 -1.03 -2.96 -8.58
N ILE A 281 -1.92 -2.15 -8.02
CA ILE A 281 -1.64 -0.91 -7.30
C ILE A 281 -2.41 -0.95 -5.98
N ALA A 282 -1.71 -1.20 -4.87
CA ALA A 282 -2.29 -1.10 -3.54
C ALA A 282 -2.14 0.34 -3.02
N MET A 283 -3.26 0.99 -2.77
CA MET A 283 -3.30 2.23 -2.02
C MET A 283 -3.26 1.88 -0.53
N HIS A 284 -2.05 1.77 0.05
CA HIS A 284 -1.89 1.38 1.46
C HIS A 284 -2.40 2.50 2.39
N SER A 285 -2.81 2.09 3.60
CA SER A 285 -3.33 2.94 4.68
C SER A 285 -4.26 4.04 4.14
N PHE A 286 -5.21 3.67 3.27
CA PHE A 286 -5.90 4.62 2.40
C PHE A 286 -6.64 5.72 3.18
N THR A 287 -6.17 6.96 3.05
CA THR A 287 -6.72 8.13 3.77
C THR A 287 -7.64 9.02 2.90
N GLY A 288 -7.96 8.56 1.69
CA GLY A 288 -8.83 9.25 0.74
C GLY A 288 -10.31 9.27 1.16
N THR A 289 -11.14 9.86 0.32
CA THR A 289 -12.61 9.85 0.50
C THR A 289 -13.22 8.75 -0.36
N ALA A 290 -14.49 8.41 -0.11
CA ALA A 290 -15.27 7.58 -1.03
C ALA A 290 -15.28 8.13 -2.48
N HIS A 291 -15.20 9.46 -2.64
CA HIS A 291 -15.07 10.08 -3.96
C HIS A 291 -13.76 9.70 -4.64
N HIS A 292 -12.62 9.77 -3.93
CA HIS A 292 -11.33 9.34 -4.48
C HIS A 292 -11.33 7.83 -4.83
N CYS A 293 -11.98 6.97 -4.02
CA CYS A 293 -12.13 5.55 -4.36
C CYS A 293 -12.85 5.39 -5.71
N ASN A 294 -13.99 6.07 -5.87
CA ASN A 294 -14.78 5.99 -7.09
C ASN A 294 -14.04 6.57 -8.30
N GLU A 295 -13.28 7.65 -8.13
CA GLU A 295 -12.46 8.23 -9.20
C GLU A 295 -11.43 7.22 -9.72
N LEU A 296 -10.69 6.55 -8.82
CA LEU A 296 -9.72 5.52 -9.20
C LEU A 296 -10.37 4.30 -9.88
N LEU A 297 -11.52 3.84 -9.37
CA LEU A 297 -12.24 2.71 -9.96
C LEU A 297 -12.84 3.05 -11.33
N LEU A 298 -13.25 4.29 -11.55
CA LEU A 298 -13.71 4.76 -12.86
C LEU A 298 -12.54 4.87 -13.83
N PHE A 299 -11.42 5.44 -13.39
CA PHE A 299 -10.21 5.53 -14.18
C PHE A 299 -9.66 4.16 -14.58
N GLU A 300 -9.72 3.17 -13.69
CA GLU A 300 -9.35 1.79 -14.02
C GLU A 300 -10.11 1.24 -15.24
N ARG A 301 -11.40 1.57 -15.36
CA ARG A 301 -12.22 1.13 -16.50
C ARG A 301 -11.74 1.75 -17.81
N GLU A 302 -11.18 2.95 -17.76
CA GLU A 302 -10.58 3.61 -18.93
C GLU A 302 -9.31 2.88 -19.37
N ILE A 303 -8.51 2.35 -18.42
CA ILE A 303 -7.33 1.52 -18.71
C ILE A 303 -7.73 0.17 -19.33
N ILE A 304 -8.73 -0.51 -18.74
CA ILE A 304 -9.11 -1.89 -19.13
C ILE A 304 -9.97 -1.91 -20.39
N SER A 305 -10.80 -0.89 -20.61
CA SER A 305 -11.79 -0.84 -21.68
C SER A 305 -11.91 0.58 -22.25
N PRO A 306 -10.87 1.07 -22.95
CA PRO A 306 -10.84 2.41 -23.53
C PRO A 306 -11.99 2.58 -24.54
N GLY A 307 -12.82 3.62 -24.38
CA GLY A 307 -13.92 3.92 -25.31
C GLY A 307 -15.30 3.35 -24.95
N SER A 308 -15.44 2.64 -23.82
CA SER A 308 -16.73 2.12 -23.35
C SER A 308 -17.65 3.16 -22.68
N THR A 309 -17.15 4.37 -22.40
CA THR A 309 -17.91 5.45 -21.76
C THR A 309 -18.62 6.33 -22.80
N GLN A 310 -19.97 6.26 -22.78
CA GLN A 310 -20.97 7.01 -23.55
C GLN A 310 -21.27 6.57 -25.01
N ARG A 311 -21.97 5.43 -25.14
CA ARG A 311 -23.12 5.36 -26.06
C ARG A 311 -24.34 4.82 -25.32
N GLY A 312 -25.13 5.74 -24.76
CA GLY A 312 -26.54 5.47 -24.45
C GLY A 312 -27.29 5.27 -25.77
N GLY A 313 -27.32 4.04 -26.26
CA GLY A 313 -27.97 3.69 -27.52
C GLY A 313 -28.26 2.20 -27.56
N ASN A 314 -29.55 1.85 -27.56
CA ASN A 314 -30.12 0.52 -27.71
C ASN A 314 -29.27 -0.40 -28.60
N ARG A 315 -28.46 -1.28 -28.02
CA ARG A 315 -27.88 -2.43 -28.73
C ARG A 315 -28.77 -3.66 -28.50
N ARG A 316 -29.60 -3.94 -29.50
CA ARG A 316 -30.34 -5.20 -29.65
C ARG A 316 -29.40 -6.38 -29.47
N ARG A 317 -29.80 -7.29 -28.58
CA ARG A 317 -29.11 -8.53 -28.24
C ARG A 317 -29.19 -9.50 -29.42
N ASN A 318 -28.17 -9.52 -30.28
CA ASN A 318 -28.02 -10.58 -31.28
C ASN A 318 -27.14 -11.68 -30.69
N LYS A 319 -27.79 -12.79 -30.33
CA LYS A 319 -27.16 -14.01 -29.81
C LYS A 319 -26.64 -14.80 -31.01
N LYS A 320 -25.37 -14.65 -31.36
CA LYS A 320 -24.68 -15.58 -32.25
C LYS A 320 -23.66 -16.36 -31.43
N ARG A 321 -23.85 -17.68 -31.39
CA ARG A 321 -22.91 -18.65 -30.84
C ARG A 321 -21.65 -18.59 -31.69
N GLU A 322 -20.53 -18.22 -31.08
CA GLU A 322 -19.20 -18.55 -31.58
C GLU A 322 -18.53 -19.43 -30.53
N THR A 323 -18.21 -20.63 -30.98
CA THR A 323 -17.57 -21.71 -30.24
C THR A 323 -16.07 -21.56 -30.50
N GLU A 324 -15.28 -21.59 -29.41
CA GLU A 324 -13.87 -22.02 -29.36
C GLU A 324 -12.82 -21.26 -30.18
N THR A 325 -12.17 -20.30 -29.50
CA THR A 325 -10.76 -20.40 -29.05
C THR A 325 -10.58 -19.40 -27.91
N ARG A 326 -10.73 -19.86 -26.65
CA ARG A 326 -10.31 -19.08 -25.48
C ARG A 326 -8.79 -19.17 -25.40
N HIS A 327 -8.10 -18.24 -26.06
CA HIS A 327 -6.74 -17.93 -25.65
C HIS A 327 -6.80 -17.36 -24.23
N GLU A 328 -5.93 -17.89 -23.37
CA GLU A 328 -5.80 -17.59 -21.94
C GLU A 328 -5.27 -16.16 -21.69
N ASP A 329 -5.95 -15.12 -22.17
CA ASP A 329 -5.69 -13.76 -21.68
C ASP A 329 -6.49 -13.54 -20.38
N SER A 330 -6.08 -14.23 -19.31
CA SER A 330 -6.67 -14.13 -17.96
C SER A 330 -6.37 -12.79 -17.27
N ASP A 331 -5.49 -11.96 -17.83
CA ASP A 331 -5.03 -10.72 -17.22
C ASP A 331 -6.02 -9.56 -17.31
N SER A 332 -7.06 -9.63 -18.17
CA SER A 332 -8.03 -8.52 -18.29
C SER A 332 -9.07 -8.47 -17.18
N ASP A 333 -9.20 -9.54 -16.39
CA ASP A 333 -10.19 -9.64 -15.30
C ASP A 333 -9.57 -9.34 -13.92
N ASN A 334 -8.24 -9.21 -13.84
CA ASN A 334 -7.57 -8.92 -12.59
C ASN A 334 -7.70 -7.44 -12.21
N PRO A 335 -8.15 -7.16 -10.97
CA PRO A 335 -8.09 -5.84 -10.37
C PRO A 335 -6.74 -5.13 -10.49
N ILE A 336 -6.76 -3.87 -10.94
CA ILE A 336 -5.57 -3.01 -10.90
C ILE A 336 -5.49 -2.32 -9.55
N PHE A 337 -6.50 -1.56 -9.14
CA PHE A 337 -6.49 -0.83 -7.86
C PHE A 337 -7.04 -1.67 -6.72
N TYR A 338 -6.29 -1.66 -5.62
CA TYR A 338 -6.63 -2.20 -4.31
C TYR A 338 -6.51 -1.11 -3.25
N PHE A 339 -7.19 -1.30 -2.13
CA PHE A 339 -7.25 -0.30 -1.06
C PHE A 339 -6.98 -0.98 0.28
N GLY A 340 -5.84 -0.66 0.88
CA GLY A 340 -5.41 -1.16 2.18
C GLY A 340 -5.90 -0.28 3.32
N PHE A 341 -6.23 -0.93 4.43
CA PHE A 341 -6.59 -0.26 5.68
C PHE A 341 -5.84 -0.90 6.82
N SER A 342 -5.20 -0.06 7.64
CA SER A 342 -4.52 -0.46 8.86
C SER A 342 -5.31 -0.09 10.10
N HIS A 343 -5.16 -0.88 11.16
CA HIS A 343 -5.74 -0.55 12.46
C HIS A 343 -5.10 0.73 13.04
N ALA A 344 -3.78 0.87 12.90
CA ALA A 344 -3.04 2.01 13.44
C ALA A 344 -3.49 3.33 12.80
N VAL A 345 -3.48 3.41 11.46
CA VAL A 345 -3.76 4.68 10.75
C VAL A 345 -5.26 4.92 10.60
N ASN A 346 -6.02 3.92 10.15
CA ASN A 346 -7.42 4.14 9.77
C ASN A 346 -8.39 4.05 10.96
N HIS A 347 -7.97 3.47 12.09
CA HIS A 347 -8.77 3.41 13.31
C HIS A 347 -8.18 4.24 14.46
N LEU A 348 -7.00 3.89 14.98
CA LEU A 348 -6.45 4.50 16.20
C LEU A 348 -6.12 5.99 16.03
N MET A 349 -5.50 6.38 14.92
CA MET A 349 -5.19 7.78 14.64
C MET A 349 -6.42 8.63 14.27
N CYS A 350 -7.57 8.01 14.00
CA CYS A 350 -8.81 8.69 13.65
C CYS A 350 -9.58 9.17 14.90
N THR A 351 -9.02 10.17 15.60
CA THR A 351 -9.54 10.66 16.89
C THR A 351 -10.81 11.51 16.79
N SER A 352 -11.08 12.13 15.63
CA SER A 352 -12.31 12.91 15.41
C SER A 352 -13.44 12.09 14.78
N GLU A 353 -14.70 12.41 15.13
CA GLU A 353 -15.88 11.77 14.52
C GLU A 353 -15.93 11.98 13.00
N LYS A 354 -15.54 13.16 12.54
CA LYS A 354 -15.44 13.48 11.11
C LYS A 354 -14.45 12.56 10.39
N ALA A 355 -13.28 12.32 10.98
CA ALA A 355 -12.27 11.41 10.41
C ALA A 355 -12.79 9.96 10.36
N ARG A 356 -13.39 9.46 11.46
CA ARG A 356 -13.99 8.13 11.52
C ARG A 356 -15.10 7.95 10.49
N LYS A 357 -15.99 8.93 10.36
CA LYS A 357 -17.08 8.90 9.36
C LYS A 357 -16.52 8.84 7.94
N LYS A 358 -15.56 9.72 7.61
CA LYS A 358 -14.91 9.75 6.29
C LYS A 358 -14.21 8.41 5.97
N GLY A 359 -13.43 7.87 6.91
CA GLY A 359 -12.76 6.58 6.75
C GLY A 359 -13.77 5.44 6.53
N GLY A 360 -14.82 5.40 7.35
CA GLY A 360 -15.87 4.39 7.21
C GLY A 360 -16.64 4.48 5.89
N GLU A 361 -16.87 5.68 5.37
CA GLU A 361 -17.47 5.89 4.04
C GLU A 361 -16.54 5.38 2.92
N ALA A 362 -15.23 5.58 3.03
CA ALA A 362 -14.27 5.06 2.06
C ALA A 362 -14.26 3.53 2.03
N VAL A 363 -14.15 2.86 3.20
CA VAL A 363 -14.20 1.39 3.32
C VAL A 363 -15.50 0.82 2.74
N ARG A 364 -16.64 1.48 2.98
CA ARG A 364 -17.94 1.05 2.44
C ARG A 364 -18.06 1.25 0.91
N ALA A 365 -17.38 2.23 0.34
CA ALA A 365 -17.43 2.51 -1.08
C ALA A 365 -16.61 1.52 -1.93
N ILE A 366 -15.67 0.81 -1.32
CA ILE A 366 -14.75 -0.09 -2.04
C ILE A 366 -15.44 -1.44 -2.33
N PRO A 367 -15.38 -1.95 -3.57
CA PRO A 367 -15.84 -3.29 -3.89
C PRO A 367 -15.09 -4.35 -3.09
N SER A 368 -15.79 -5.41 -2.65
CA SER A 368 -15.22 -6.40 -1.72
C SER A 368 -13.94 -7.04 -2.27
N GLU A 369 -13.87 -7.28 -3.57
CA GLU A 369 -12.70 -7.86 -4.23
C GLU A 369 -11.51 -6.90 -4.33
N ARG A 370 -11.60 -5.65 -3.89
CA ARG A 370 -10.50 -4.66 -3.90
C ARG A 370 -10.00 -4.30 -2.51
N LEU A 371 -10.68 -4.79 -1.47
CA LEU A 371 -10.36 -4.48 -0.09
C LEU A 371 -9.15 -5.29 0.37
N LEU A 372 -8.17 -4.60 0.95
CA LEU A 372 -7.02 -5.18 1.61
C LEU A 372 -7.01 -4.77 3.09
N VAL A 373 -6.32 -5.56 3.90
CA VAL A 373 -5.98 -5.24 5.29
C VAL A 373 -4.47 -5.27 5.45
N GLU A 374 -3.98 -4.47 6.38
CA GLU A 374 -2.56 -4.38 6.65
C GLU A 374 -2.29 -3.99 8.10
N SER A 375 -1.09 -4.27 8.57
CA SER A 375 -0.62 -3.96 9.90
C SER A 375 -0.12 -2.52 9.97
N ASP A 376 0.65 -2.12 8.96
CA ASP A 376 1.37 -0.85 8.89
C ASP A 376 2.27 -0.60 10.12
N VAL A 377 2.87 -1.68 10.63
CA VAL A 377 3.70 -1.67 11.84
C VAL A 377 5.18 -1.80 11.52
N HIS A 378 6.03 -1.33 12.44
CA HIS A 378 7.49 -1.40 12.30
C HIS A 378 8.14 -2.58 13.02
N ASN A 379 7.34 -3.41 13.68
CA ASN A 379 7.78 -4.45 14.59
C ASN A 379 7.24 -5.82 14.14
N PRO A 380 8.09 -6.84 13.96
CA PRO A 380 7.63 -8.14 13.48
C PRO A 380 6.56 -8.78 14.37
N SER A 381 6.66 -8.59 15.69
CA SER A 381 5.71 -9.18 16.64
C SER A 381 4.31 -8.59 16.56
N ASP A 382 4.17 -7.43 15.92
CA ASP A 382 2.90 -6.71 15.82
C ASP A 382 2.13 -7.01 14.53
N VAL A 383 2.74 -7.68 13.56
CA VAL A 383 2.13 -7.85 12.23
C VAL A 383 0.81 -8.60 12.30
N ALA A 384 0.79 -9.79 12.90
CA ALA A 384 -0.43 -10.59 12.98
C ALA A 384 -1.57 -9.86 13.71
N LEU A 385 -1.27 -9.22 14.83
CA LEU A 385 -2.26 -8.48 15.62
C LEU A 385 -2.74 -7.22 14.88
N GLY A 386 -1.82 -6.44 14.30
CA GLY A 386 -2.14 -5.25 13.52
C GLY A 386 -3.08 -5.57 12.35
N THR A 387 -2.77 -6.61 11.57
CA THR A 387 -3.61 -7.05 10.45
C THR A 387 -4.96 -7.61 10.93
N ALA A 388 -5.00 -8.36 12.04
CA ALA A 388 -6.24 -8.83 12.64
C ALA A 388 -7.14 -7.68 13.13
N GLY A 389 -6.54 -6.66 13.75
CA GLY A 389 -7.23 -5.43 14.14
C GLY A 389 -7.81 -4.67 12.94
N ALA A 390 -7.08 -4.64 11.82
CA ALA A 390 -7.56 -4.03 10.58
C ALA A 390 -8.77 -4.79 10.01
N ALA A 391 -8.74 -6.12 10.04
CA ALA A 391 -9.88 -6.95 9.64
C ALA A 391 -11.10 -6.74 10.54
N SER A 392 -10.91 -6.65 11.86
CA SER A 392 -11.95 -6.30 12.83
C SER A 392 -12.59 -4.94 12.53
N TYR A 393 -11.76 -3.92 12.28
CA TYR A 393 -12.21 -2.59 11.87
C TYR A 393 -13.05 -2.64 10.59
N ALA A 394 -12.56 -3.32 9.53
CA ALA A 394 -13.29 -3.41 8.28
C ALA A 394 -14.61 -4.17 8.41
N ALA A 395 -14.65 -5.23 9.23
CA ALA A 395 -15.87 -6.01 9.50
C ALA A 395 -16.96 -5.18 10.17
N ASN A 396 -16.60 -4.42 11.22
CA ASN A 396 -17.52 -3.49 11.87
C ASN A 396 -18.07 -2.45 10.87
N VAL A 397 -17.18 -1.80 10.11
CA VAL A 397 -17.56 -0.71 9.20
C VAL A 397 -18.45 -1.20 8.05
N ARG A 398 -18.22 -2.42 7.56
CA ARG A 398 -19.00 -3.06 6.50
C ARG A 398 -20.27 -3.73 7.00
N GLY A 399 -20.42 -3.92 8.31
CA GLY A 399 -21.52 -4.72 8.89
C GLY A 399 -21.47 -6.18 8.46
N LEU A 400 -20.27 -6.72 8.20
CA LEU A 400 -20.03 -8.11 7.80
C LEU A 400 -19.42 -8.89 8.96
N SER A 401 -19.45 -10.23 8.87
CA SER A 401 -18.74 -11.06 9.83
C SER A 401 -17.21 -10.93 9.67
N LEU A 402 -16.47 -11.18 10.74
CA LEU A 402 -15.00 -11.22 10.69
C LEU A 402 -14.51 -12.28 9.70
N GLU A 403 -15.16 -13.44 9.66
CA GLU A 403 -14.84 -14.54 8.75
C GLU A 403 -14.97 -14.14 7.28
N GLU A 404 -16.07 -13.47 6.90
CA GLU A 404 -16.27 -12.99 5.54
C GLU A 404 -15.19 -11.98 5.13
N ILE A 405 -14.88 -11.02 6.01
CA ILE A 405 -13.82 -10.03 5.73
C ILE A 405 -12.47 -10.71 5.57
N VAL A 406 -12.07 -11.57 6.52
CA VAL A 406 -10.76 -12.23 6.51
C VAL A 406 -10.60 -13.12 5.29
N THR A 407 -11.64 -13.89 4.94
CA THR A 407 -11.63 -14.72 3.73
C THR A 407 -11.45 -13.86 2.47
N THR A 408 -12.20 -12.76 2.39
CA THR A 408 -12.17 -11.83 1.25
C THR A 408 -10.80 -11.16 1.13
N THR A 409 -10.29 -10.56 2.21
CA THR A 409 -9.05 -9.78 2.19
C THR A 409 -7.82 -10.67 2.05
N THR A 410 -7.82 -11.89 2.58
CA THR A 410 -6.77 -12.88 2.35
C THR A 410 -6.71 -13.29 0.88
N THR A 411 -7.87 -13.57 0.27
CA THR A 411 -7.95 -13.89 -1.16
C THR A 411 -7.44 -12.72 -2.03
N ASN A 412 -7.89 -11.49 -1.72
CA ASN A 412 -7.47 -10.30 -2.44
C ASN A 412 -5.97 -10.01 -2.26
N GLY A 413 -5.45 -10.16 -1.04
CA GLY A 413 -4.04 -9.95 -0.73
C GLY A 413 -3.14 -10.94 -1.45
N LEU A 414 -3.49 -12.23 -1.46
CA LEU A 414 -2.75 -13.23 -2.25
C LEU A 414 -2.78 -12.89 -3.74
N ARG A 415 -3.92 -12.42 -4.27
CA ARG A 415 -4.01 -12.01 -5.68
C ARG A 415 -3.14 -10.78 -5.96
N PHE A 416 -3.15 -9.77 -5.09
CA PHE A 416 -2.28 -8.59 -5.18
C PHE A 416 -0.79 -8.99 -5.20
N LEU A 417 -0.33 -9.74 -4.20
CA LEU A 417 1.09 -10.13 -4.06
C LEU A 417 1.58 -11.02 -5.21
N ARG A 418 0.70 -11.84 -5.80
CA ARG A 418 1.01 -12.71 -6.93
C ARG A 418 0.85 -12.04 -8.30
N SER A 419 0.47 -10.76 -8.36
CA SER A 419 0.24 -10.04 -9.62
C SER A 419 1.55 -9.68 -10.34
N VAL A 420 2.56 -10.56 -10.33
CA VAL A 420 3.83 -10.35 -11.00
C VAL A 420 3.70 -10.78 -12.46
N GLY A 421 3.92 -9.84 -13.39
CA GLY A 421 3.92 -10.11 -14.82
C GLY A 421 5.32 -10.36 -15.39
N ARG A 422 5.40 -10.59 -16.70
CA ARG A 422 6.68 -10.67 -17.41
C ARG A 422 7.19 -9.26 -17.75
N PRO A 423 8.47 -8.92 -17.49
CA PRO A 423 9.05 -7.65 -17.90
C PRO A 423 8.88 -7.41 -19.41
N GLN A 424 8.76 -6.13 -19.80
CA GLN A 424 8.59 -5.70 -21.20
C GLN A 424 9.89 -5.66 -21.99
#